data_AF-A0A4U5WL37-F1
#
_entry.id   AF-A0A4U5WL37-F1
#
_cell.length_a   1.000
_cell.length_b   1.000
_cell.length_c   1.000
_cell.angle_alpha   90.00
_cell.angle_beta   90.00
_cell.angle_gamma   90.00
#
_symmetry.space_group_name_H-M   'P 1'
#
loop_
_entity.id
_entity.type
_entity.pdbx_description
1 polymer ?
#
loop_
_entity_poly.entity_id
_entity_poly.type
_entity_poly.pdbx_seq_one_letter_code
_entity_poly.pdbx_strand_id
1 'polypeptide(L)'
;MERDRYVDFLRAWAIVLVVVGHWVITGLVRHPDGTLGAPELLATVPWTQWLTLGLQIMPLFFLAGGHAAAGSWERARARGGSAAGWVGRRAVRLLLPVGAYCGLVLTGLGVASLAGVDRGTLALVGWAMAMQFWFLPVYLLLSALTPVLYAAHRRWGVWVPVGMGVVAVGVSWGTASGLGTAAGADLGAGSLSVADAFGSLNYVLVWGVVYQLGFCWRDRLLGGRPWAGGALVLGGGAAFAALVGAGPFPVSLILVTGQDPSNTNPPSAAMLAWSVGQVGLALLAAPAVRRWLERERVWRGVGRLGGLSMTLYLWHMLPVLVVAAAFYLPGLAPRPAFGSAAWWAWRVPWLVVLGAVLAGVVRALMPLERLLASLDGRLRPDVRLRPGLRVWAGLAAAVPSLAYFAGHGFAPGGRLSLPAVLGLAVGTALVVASGPGRGPGGEQGPDTARAADGRDCGRAAPGGGAVAVAGAREEVGGGVVTASDARVQPGDGAGAAAGTRAELGEGSVAASGAREELGDGPVTAADARAEPGEGSVAASGAREELGDGALAAARAQAGPDDGSVTAVGAGPG
;
A
#
# COMPACT_ATOMS: atom_id res chain seq x y z
N MET A 1 -5.58 18.41 -5.66
CA MET A 1 -6.49 17.30 -6.01
C MET A 1 -6.52 16.32 -4.85
N GLU A 2 -7.68 16.22 -4.20
CA GLU A 2 -7.93 15.36 -3.06
C GLU A 2 -7.84 13.87 -3.40
N ARG A 3 -7.58 13.06 -2.38
CA ARG A 3 -7.51 11.61 -2.42
C ARG A 3 -8.92 11.04 -2.65
N ASP A 4 -9.12 10.24 -3.70
CA ASP A 4 -10.43 9.63 -3.97
C ASP A 4 -10.79 8.57 -2.92
N ARG A 5 -11.67 8.96 -1.99
CA ARG A 5 -12.14 8.11 -0.88
C ARG A 5 -12.73 6.78 -1.36
N TYR A 6 -13.33 6.75 -2.56
CA TYR A 6 -13.94 5.53 -3.09
C TYR A 6 -12.89 4.49 -3.51
N VAL A 7 -11.75 4.94 -4.04
CA VAL A 7 -10.63 4.04 -4.40
C VAL A 7 -10.04 3.41 -3.14
N ASP A 8 -9.91 4.18 -2.05
CA ASP A 8 -9.48 3.63 -0.75
C ASP A 8 -10.52 2.66 -0.17
N PHE A 9 -11.82 2.97 -0.30
CA PHE A 9 -12.90 2.06 0.08
C PHE A 9 -12.83 0.73 -0.66
N LEU A 10 -12.69 0.73 -1.99
CA LEU A 10 -12.59 -0.50 -2.78
C LEU A 10 -11.44 -1.39 -2.30
N ARG A 11 -10.29 -0.80 -1.96
CA ARG A 11 -9.14 -1.54 -1.43
C ARG A 11 -9.40 -2.10 -0.03
N ALA A 12 -9.95 -1.29 0.87
CA ALA A 12 -10.30 -1.74 2.22
C ALA A 12 -11.34 -2.86 2.19
N TRP A 13 -12.39 -2.67 1.39
CA TRP A 13 -13.44 -3.66 1.15
C TRP A 13 -12.87 -4.95 0.56
N ALA A 14 -11.94 -4.85 -0.40
CA ALA A 14 -11.28 -6.01 -0.97
C ALA A 14 -10.53 -6.84 0.06
N ILE A 15 -9.78 -6.20 0.96
CA ILE A 15 -9.06 -6.93 2.02
C ILE A 15 -10.04 -7.61 2.99
N VAL A 16 -11.10 -6.90 3.41
CA VAL A 16 -12.09 -7.50 4.33
C VAL A 16 -12.75 -8.72 3.70
N LEU A 17 -13.17 -8.64 2.43
CA LEU A 17 -13.77 -9.78 1.73
C LEU A 17 -12.81 -10.94 1.53
N VAL A 18 -11.52 -10.70 1.21
CA VAL A 18 -10.52 -11.78 1.14
C VAL A 18 -10.39 -12.48 2.49
N VAL A 19 -10.25 -11.73 3.58
CA VAL A 19 -10.10 -12.28 4.93
C VAL A 19 -11.30 -13.12 5.33
N VAL A 20 -12.51 -12.55 5.19
CA VAL A 20 -13.75 -13.26 5.51
C VAL A 20 -13.95 -14.47 4.60
N GLY A 21 -13.69 -14.33 3.30
CA GLY A 21 -13.78 -15.41 2.32
C GLY A 21 -12.90 -16.59 2.70
N HIS A 22 -11.60 -16.37 2.95
CA HIS A 22 -10.67 -17.41 3.39
C HIS A 22 -11.12 -18.07 4.70
N TRP A 23 -11.61 -17.31 5.67
CA TRP A 23 -12.08 -17.85 6.94
C TRP A 23 -13.36 -18.70 6.81
N VAL A 24 -14.26 -18.33 5.90
CA VAL A 24 -15.49 -19.09 5.62
C VAL A 24 -15.18 -20.40 4.89
N ILE A 25 -14.32 -20.36 3.86
CA ILE A 25 -14.00 -21.55 3.07
C ILE A 25 -13.09 -22.53 3.83
N THR A 26 -12.34 -22.06 4.83
CA THR A 26 -11.45 -22.94 5.61
C THR A 26 -12.25 -23.88 6.50
N GLY A 27 -12.43 -25.10 6.04
CA GLY A 27 -13.00 -26.23 6.78
C GLY A 27 -11.92 -27.00 7.51
N LEU A 28 -12.11 -27.28 8.81
CA LEU A 28 -11.28 -28.21 9.57
C LEU A 28 -12.15 -29.33 10.08
N VAL A 29 -11.74 -30.56 9.83
CA VAL A 29 -12.40 -31.78 10.30
C VAL A 29 -11.36 -32.64 10.98
N ARG A 30 -11.62 -33.02 12.23
CA ARG A 30 -10.78 -33.99 12.93
C ARG A 30 -11.29 -35.39 12.60
N HIS A 31 -10.43 -36.23 12.05
CA HIS A 31 -10.73 -37.62 11.76
C HIS A 31 -10.67 -38.50 13.03
N PRO A 32 -11.30 -39.69 13.03
CA PRO A 32 -11.29 -40.60 14.18
C PRO A 32 -9.90 -41.06 14.63
N ASP A 33 -8.95 -41.14 13.70
CA ASP A 33 -7.53 -41.46 13.93
C ASP A 33 -6.74 -40.33 14.61
N GLY A 34 -7.37 -39.18 14.86
CA GLY A 34 -6.75 -38.01 15.49
C GLY A 34 -6.11 -37.02 14.53
N THR A 35 -6.09 -37.33 13.23
CA THR A 35 -5.54 -36.43 12.20
C THR A 35 -6.51 -35.27 11.91
N LEU A 36 -5.97 -34.14 11.46
CA LEU A 36 -6.76 -33.00 10.98
C LEU A 36 -6.82 -33.02 9.47
N GLY A 37 -8.01 -33.19 8.92
CA GLY A 37 -8.31 -32.95 7.52
C GLY A 37 -8.79 -31.51 7.31
N ALA A 38 -8.46 -30.96 6.14
CA ALA A 38 -9.00 -29.69 5.67
C ALA A 38 -9.81 -29.95 4.39
N PRO A 39 -11.06 -30.47 4.49
CA PRO A 39 -11.84 -30.76 3.31
C PRO A 39 -12.13 -29.48 2.54
N GLU A 40 -12.02 -29.57 1.23
CA GLU A 40 -12.29 -28.44 0.35
C GLU A 40 -13.80 -28.17 0.30
N LEU A 41 -14.22 -27.00 0.80
CA LEU A 41 -15.63 -26.64 0.91
C LEU A 41 -16.35 -26.67 -0.44
N LEU A 42 -15.72 -26.13 -1.49
CA LEU A 42 -16.33 -25.98 -2.81
C LEU A 42 -16.49 -27.29 -3.56
N ALA A 43 -15.62 -28.26 -3.28
CA ALA A 43 -15.75 -29.62 -3.81
C ALA A 43 -16.80 -30.42 -3.03
N THR A 44 -16.84 -30.26 -1.71
CA THR A 44 -17.75 -31.03 -0.83
C THR A 44 -19.19 -30.51 -0.85
N VAL A 45 -19.37 -29.20 -1.01
CA VAL A 45 -20.67 -28.51 -0.99
C VAL A 45 -20.81 -27.67 -2.26
N PRO A 46 -21.15 -28.26 -3.43
CA PRO A 46 -20.97 -27.63 -4.74
C PRO A 46 -21.74 -26.31 -4.95
N TRP A 47 -22.89 -26.12 -4.29
CA TRP A 47 -23.64 -24.85 -4.41
C TRP A 47 -22.84 -23.65 -3.89
N THR A 48 -21.85 -23.85 -3.01
CA THR A 48 -20.98 -22.78 -2.52
C THR A 48 -20.07 -22.19 -3.60
N GLN A 49 -19.89 -22.88 -4.74
CA GLN A 49 -19.15 -22.34 -5.89
C GLN A 49 -19.80 -21.05 -6.42
N TRP A 50 -21.12 -20.91 -6.33
CA TRP A 50 -21.82 -19.67 -6.71
C TRP A 50 -21.47 -18.48 -5.82
N LEU A 51 -21.09 -18.72 -4.55
CA LEU A 51 -20.67 -17.65 -3.65
C LEU A 51 -19.36 -17.00 -4.09
N THR A 52 -18.54 -17.71 -4.89
CA THR A 52 -17.29 -17.18 -5.44
C THR A 52 -17.53 -15.98 -6.34
N LEU A 53 -18.70 -15.88 -6.99
CA LEU A 53 -19.06 -14.71 -7.81
C LEU A 53 -19.02 -13.41 -6.99
N GLY A 54 -19.55 -13.43 -5.77
CA GLY A 54 -19.54 -12.28 -4.87
C GLY A 54 -18.24 -12.11 -4.09
N LEU A 55 -17.54 -13.21 -3.77
CA LEU A 55 -16.31 -13.21 -2.96
C LEU A 55 -15.04 -12.99 -3.80
N GLN A 56 -15.08 -13.21 -5.12
CA GLN A 56 -13.95 -12.98 -6.01
C GLN A 56 -13.71 -11.49 -6.18
N ILE A 57 -12.83 -10.95 -5.34
CA ILE A 57 -12.68 -9.50 -5.16
C ILE A 57 -11.46 -8.90 -5.85
N MET A 58 -10.63 -9.75 -6.44
CA MET A 58 -9.40 -9.38 -7.14
C MET A 58 -9.62 -8.36 -8.26
N PRO A 59 -10.70 -8.43 -9.06
CA PRO A 59 -10.94 -7.39 -10.06
C PRO A 59 -11.02 -5.99 -9.45
N LEU A 60 -11.69 -5.82 -8.30
CA LEU A 60 -11.79 -4.52 -7.63
C LEU A 60 -10.44 -4.03 -7.10
N PHE A 61 -9.61 -4.96 -6.60
CA PHE A 61 -8.26 -4.62 -6.14
C PHE A 61 -7.37 -4.12 -7.29
N PHE A 62 -7.35 -4.82 -8.43
CA PHE A 62 -6.58 -4.39 -9.60
C PHE A 62 -7.13 -3.11 -10.23
N LEU A 63 -8.46 -2.93 -10.27
CA LEU A 63 -9.11 -1.70 -10.73
C LEU A 63 -8.65 -0.48 -9.90
N ALA A 64 -8.77 -0.59 -8.57
CA ALA A 64 -8.34 0.47 -7.65
C ALA A 64 -6.82 0.67 -7.71
N GLY A 65 -6.06 -0.42 -7.86
CA GLY A 65 -4.61 -0.42 -8.05
C GLY A 65 -4.19 0.39 -9.28
N GLY A 66 -4.83 0.15 -10.43
CA GLY A 66 -4.58 0.85 -11.68
C GLY A 66 -4.93 2.33 -11.57
N HIS A 67 -6.13 2.64 -11.08
CA HIS A 67 -6.56 4.03 -10.86
C HIS A 67 -5.57 4.82 -10.00
N ALA A 68 -5.15 4.25 -8.86
CA ALA A 68 -4.19 4.88 -7.97
C ALA A 68 -2.78 4.98 -8.59
N ALA A 69 -2.36 3.96 -9.33
CA ALA A 69 -1.04 3.91 -9.96
C ALA A 69 -0.89 4.96 -11.06
N ALA A 70 -1.86 5.08 -11.98
CA ALA A 70 -1.88 6.13 -12.99
C ALA A 70 -1.80 7.53 -12.36
N GLY A 71 -2.61 7.79 -11.33
CA GLY A 71 -2.55 9.01 -10.50
C GLY A 71 -1.16 9.31 -9.96
N SER A 72 -0.57 8.34 -9.28
CA SER A 72 0.73 8.52 -8.64
C SER A 72 1.89 8.61 -9.63
N TRP A 73 1.81 7.91 -10.76
CA TRP A 73 2.84 7.91 -11.80
C TRP A 73 2.85 9.22 -12.58
N GLU A 74 1.68 9.72 -12.99
CA GLU A 74 1.58 11.01 -13.68
C GLU A 74 2.16 12.15 -12.83
N ARG A 75 1.83 12.20 -11.53
CA ARG A 75 2.40 13.18 -10.60
C ARG A 75 3.91 13.04 -10.42
N ALA A 76 4.42 11.81 -10.37
CA ALA A 76 5.86 11.58 -10.27
C ALA A 76 6.56 12.05 -11.55
N ARG A 77 6.02 11.73 -12.72
CA ARG A 77 6.53 12.14 -14.03
C ARG A 77 6.52 13.66 -14.20
N ALA A 78 5.43 14.33 -13.81
CA ALA A 78 5.30 15.79 -13.84
C ALA A 78 6.36 16.50 -12.98
N ARG A 79 6.86 15.84 -11.92
CA ARG A 79 7.95 16.35 -11.05
C ARG A 79 9.35 15.88 -11.46
N GLY A 80 9.52 15.37 -12.68
CA GLY A 80 10.80 14.89 -13.19
C GLY A 80 11.23 13.51 -12.65
N GLY A 81 10.32 12.75 -12.05
CA GLY A 81 10.58 11.39 -11.57
C GLY A 81 10.91 10.39 -12.68
N SER A 82 11.79 9.45 -12.39
CA SER A 82 12.13 8.32 -13.26
C SER A 82 11.23 7.11 -12.98
N ALA A 83 11.12 6.23 -13.98
CA ALA A 83 10.41 4.95 -13.84
C ALA A 83 11.02 4.09 -12.74
N ALA A 84 12.35 3.96 -12.73
CA ALA A 84 13.08 3.17 -11.74
C ALA A 84 12.86 3.68 -10.31
N GLY A 85 12.90 4.98 -10.10
CA GLY A 85 12.67 5.59 -8.79
C GLY A 85 11.23 5.38 -8.30
N TRP A 86 10.25 5.61 -9.16
CA TRP A 86 8.84 5.40 -8.81
C TRP A 86 8.52 3.92 -8.54
N VAL A 87 8.99 3.02 -9.40
CA VAL A 87 8.82 1.57 -9.23
C VAL A 87 9.53 1.09 -7.95
N GLY A 88 10.77 1.53 -7.72
CA GLY A 88 11.55 1.19 -6.54
C GLY A 88 10.84 1.58 -5.24
N ARG A 89 10.25 2.78 -5.15
CA ARG A 89 9.46 3.21 -3.97
C ARG A 89 8.23 2.33 -3.72
N ARG A 90 7.58 1.84 -4.78
CA ARG A 90 6.44 0.91 -4.65
C ARG A 90 6.90 -0.49 -4.24
N ALA A 91 8.01 -0.93 -4.82
CA ALA A 91 8.61 -2.22 -4.51
C ALA A 91 9.05 -2.27 -3.04
N VAL A 92 9.75 -1.25 -2.50
CA VAL A 92 10.08 -1.20 -1.06
C VAL A 92 8.84 -1.26 -0.19
N ARG A 93 7.82 -0.43 -0.48
CA ARG A 93 6.58 -0.38 0.32
C ARG A 93 5.85 -1.73 0.36
N LEU A 94 6.03 -2.58 -0.65
CA LEU A 94 5.43 -3.91 -0.72
C LEU A 94 6.36 -4.99 -0.14
N LEU A 95 7.62 -5.03 -0.60
CA LEU A 95 8.60 -6.06 -0.23
C LEU A 95 9.04 -5.97 1.22
N LEU A 96 9.07 -4.78 1.83
CA LEU A 96 9.50 -4.62 3.21
C LEU A 96 8.56 -5.33 4.21
N PRO A 97 7.23 -5.08 4.24
CA PRO A 97 6.33 -5.83 5.11
C PRO A 97 6.23 -7.31 4.76
N VAL A 98 6.30 -7.66 3.47
CA VAL A 98 6.31 -9.05 3.00
C VAL A 98 7.56 -9.79 3.48
N GLY A 99 8.74 -9.18 3.35
CA GLY A 99 10.00 -9.74 3.80
C GLY A 99 10.03 -9.94 5.31
N ALA A 100 9.51 -9.00 6.09
CA ALA A 100 9.37 -9.15 7.54
C ALA A 100 8.45 -10.32 7.92
N TYR A 101 7.29 -10.43 7.25
CA TYR A 101 6.38 -11.56 7.42
C TYR A 101 7.06 -12.90 7.06
N CYS A 102 7.68 -13.00 5.88
CA CYS A 102 8.38 -14.20 5.45
C CYS A 102 9.48 -14.59 6.44
N GLY A 103 10.29 -13.63 6.91
CA GLY A 103 11.35 -13.87 7.89
C GLY A 103 10.81 -14.46 9.20
N LEU A 104 9.71 -13.93 9.73
CA LEU A 104 9.06 -14.44 10.93
C LEU A 104 8.47 -15.83 10.74
N VAL A 105 7.77 -16.07 9.62
CA VAL A 105 7.19 -17.39 9.32
C VAL A 105 8.26 -18.45 9.11
N LEU A 106 9.30 -18.14 8.33
CA LEU A 106 10.43 -19.04 8.07
C LEU A 106 11.18 -19.38 9.37
N THR A 107 11.34 -18.40 10.25
CA THR A 107 11.95 -18.62 11.58
C THR A 107 11.06 -19.52 12.43
N GLY A 108 9.75 -19.28 12.47
CA GLY A 108 8.79 -20.14 13.17
C GLY A 108 8.80 -21.58 12.66
N LEU A 109 8.82 -21.78 11.34
CA LEU A 109 8.93 -23.10 10.71
C LEU A 109 10.28 -23.77 11.01
N GLY A 110 11.37 -23.00 11.02
CA GLY A 110 12.70 -23.49 11.39
C GLY A 110 12.76 -23.98 12.84
N VAL A 111 12.22 -23.20 13.77
CA VAL A 111 12.13 -23.58 15.19
C VAL A 111 11.24 -24.81 15.37
N ALA A 112 10.08 -24.87 14.71
CA ALA A 112 9.19 -26.03 14.76
C ALA A 112 9.85 -27.30 14.20
N SER A 113 10.63 -27.17 13.12
CA SER A 113 11.42 -28.26 12.56
C SER A 113 12.48 -28.78 13.56
N LEU A 114 13.20 -27.86 14.23
CA LEU A 114 14.16 -28.22 15.27
C LEU A 114 13.50 -28.84 16.51
N ALA A 115 12.26 -28.46 16.82
CA ALA A 115 11.45 -29.05 17.88
C ALA A 115 10.84 -30.42 17.51
N GLY A 116 11.10 -30.94 16.30
CA GLY A 116 10.65 -32.26 15.88
C GLY A 116 9.21 -32.33 15.35
N VAL A 117 8.58 -31.21 14.99
CA VAL A 117 7.27 -31.21 14.32
C VAL A 117 7.37 -31.98 13.00
N ASP A 118 6.36 -32.80 12.71
CA ASP A 118 6.35 -33.64 11.52
C ASP A 118 6.37 -32.82 10.22
N ARG A 119 6.96 -33.40 9.17
CA ARG A 119 7.14 -32.71 7.87
C ARG A 119 5.82 -32.39 7.17
N GLY A 120 4.78 -33.19 7.39
CA GLY A 120 3.46 -32.97 6.80
C GLY A 120 2.81 -31.71 7.37
N THR A 121 2.85 -31.56 8.70
CA THR A 121 2.38 -30.37 9.41
C THR A 121 3.17 -29.13 9.00
N LEU A 122 4.50 -29.22 8.90
CA LEU A 122 5.32 -28.10 8.42
C LEU A 122 4.96 -27.68 6.98
N ALA A 123 4.72 -28.65 6.10
CA ALA A 123 4.29 -28.39 4.73
C ALA A 123 2.90 -27.73 4.68
N LEU A 124 1.95 -28.24 5.48
CA LEU A 124 0.59 -27.70 5.56
C LEU A 124 0.59 -26.26 6.10
N VAL A 125 1.28 -26.00 7.20
CA VAL A 125 1.42 -24.67 7.79
C VAL A 125 2.13 -23.72 6.84
N GLY A 126 3.23 -24.18 6.23
CA GLY A 126 4.00 -23.39 5.26
C GLY A 126 3.22 -23.05 4.00
N TRP A 127 2.33 -23.94 3.54
CA TRP A 127 1.41 -23.67 2.43
C TRP A 127 0.29 -22.71 2.84
N ALA A 128 -0.38 -22.96 3.98
CA ALA A 128 -1.48 -22.11 4.45
C ALA A 128 -1.05 -20.66 4.72
N MET A 129 0.21 -20.44 5.12
CA MET A 129 0.78 -19.10 5.34
C MET A 129 1.26 -18.43 4.05
N ALA A 130 1.36 -19.14 2.92
CA ALA A 130 1.85 -18.57 1.66
C ALA A 130 0.79 -18.52 0.55
N MET A 131 -0.27 -19.33 0.63
CA MET A 131 -1.30 -19.47 -0.42
C MET A 131 -1.90 -18.13 -0.87
N GLN A 132 -2.00 -17.15 0.02
CA GLN A 132 -2.54 -15.83 -0.25
C GLN A 132 -1.63 -14.98 -1.15
N PHE A 133 -0.36 -15.35 -1.34
CA PHE A 133 0.63 -14.59 -2.09
C PHE A 133 0.39 -14.55 -3.59
N TRP A 134 -0.46 -15.40 -4.16
CA TRP A 134 -0.59 -15.55 -5.62
C TRP A 134 -0.79 -14.23 -6.38
N PHE A 135 -1.50 -13.25 -5.82
CA PHE A 135 -1.72 -11.96 -6.50
C PHE A 135 -0.57 -10.97 -6.30
N LEU A 136 0.27 -11.15 -5.28
CA LEU A 136 1.37 -10.25 -4.92
C LEU A 136 2.45 -10.12 -6.01
N PRO A 137 2.99 -11.22 -6.59
CA PRO A 137 3.95 -11.12 -7.69
C PRO A 137 3.31 -10.49 -8.92
N VAL A 138 2.06 -10.82 -9.24
CA VAL A 138 1.32 -10.21 -10.36
C VAL A 138 1.12 -8.72 -10.15
N TYR A 139 0.74 -8.30 -8.95
CA TYR A 139 0.55 -6.89 -8.61
C TYR A 139 1.87 -6.11 -8.65
N LEU A 140 2.96 -6.71 -8.18
CA LEU A 140 4.29 -6.13 -8.25
C LEU A 140 4.74 -5.98 -9.71
N LEU A 141 4.49 -7.00 -10.55
CA LEU A 141 4.80 -6.98 -11.98
C LEU A 141 3.99 -5.92 -12.73
N LEU A 142 2.67 -5.85 -12.54
CA LEU A 142 1.83 -4.79 -13.12
C LEU A 142 2.20 -3.39 -12.62
N SER A 143 2.57 -3.27 -11.34
CA SER A 143 3.12 -2.02 -10.81
C SER A 143 4.44 -1.65 -11.51
N ALA A 144 5.33 -2.62 -11.75
CA ALA A 144 6.59 -2.39 -12.45
C ALA A 144 6.37 -2.02 -13.94
N LEU A 145 5.35 -2.61 -14.58
CA LEU A 145 4.95 -2.33 -15.96
C LEU A 145 4.15 -1.03 -16.12
N THR A 146 3.72 -0.39 -15.03
CA THR A 146 2.87 0.82 -15.07
C THR A 146 3.41 1.92 -15.99
N PRO A 147 4.72 2.27 -16.02
CA PRO A 147 5.22 3.30 -16.93
C PRO A 147 4.94 3.00 -18.41
N VAL A 148 5.10 1.74 -18.82
CA VAL A 148 4.87 1.27 -20.19
C VAL A 148 3.37 1.18 -20.48
N LEU A 149 2.62 0.54 -19.59
CA LEU A 149 1.17 0.40 -19.68
C LEU A 149 0.46 1.75 -19.75
N TYR A 150 0.93 2.73 -18.98
CA TYR A 150 0.38 4.09 -18.96
C TYR A 150 0.79 4.89 -20.21
N ALA A 151 2.00 4.70 -20.73
CA ALA A 151 2.40 5.29 -22.01
C ALA A 151 1.54 4.75 -23.17
N ALA A 152 1.29 3.44 -23.21
CA ALA A 152 0.37 2.82 -24.15
C ALA A 152 -1.05 3.38 -24.00
N HIS A 153 -1.56 3.47 -22.76
CA HIS A 153 -2.87 4.04 -22.46
C HIS A 153 -3.01 5.49 -22.93
N ARG A 154 -1.98 6.33 -22.77
CA ARG A 154 -2.03 7.70 -23.30
C ARG A 154 -2.08 7.78 -24.83
N ARG A 155 -1.58 6.75 -25.52
CA ARG A 155 -1.55 6.70 -27.00
C ARG A 155 -2.82 6.09 -27.59
N TRP A 156 -3.35 5.04 -26.98
CA TRP A 156 -4.45 4.24 -27.53
C TRP A 156 -5.71 4.20 -26.67
N GLY A 157 -5.68 4.75 -25.45
CA GLY A 157 -6.83 4.83 -24.55
C GLY A 157 -7.46 3.47 -24.27
N VAL A 158 -8.78 3.38 -24.47
CA VAL A 158 -9.59 2.16 -24.23
C VAL A 158 -9.19 0.98 -25.12
N TRP A 159 -8.44 1.19 -26.20
CA TRP A 159 -7.99 0.08 -27.05
C TRP A 159 -6.91 -0.78 -26.40
N VAL A 160 -6.19 -0.27 -25.39
CA VAL A 160 -5.19 -1.07 -24.67
C VAL A 160 -5.83 -2.22 -23.88
N PRO A 161 -6.82 -2.00 -22.99
CA PRO A 161 -7.50 -3.11 -22.31
C PRO A 161 -8.22 -4.04 -23.30
N VAL A 162 -8.76 -3.53 -24.41
CA VAL A 162 -9.38 -4.38 -25.45
C VAL A 162 -8.34 -5.29 -26.09
N GLY A 163 -7.20 -4.74 -26.55
CA GLY A 163 -6.12 -5.52 -27.14
C GLY A 163 -5.54 -6.56 -26.19
N MET A 164 -5.31 -6.18 -24.92
CA MET A 164 -4.87 -7.12 -23.88
C MET A 164 -5.88 -8.25 -23.66
N GLY A 165 -7.18 -7.94 -23.66
CA GLY A 165 -8.24 -8.94 -23.52
C GLY A 165 -8.30 -9.91 -24.72
N VAL A 166 -8.16 -9.41 -25.94
CA VAL A 166 -8.09 -10.24 -27.15
C VAL A 166 -6.88 -11.18 -27.08
N VAL A 167 -5.71 -10.67 -26.69
CA VAL A 167 -4.50 -11.49 -26.53
C VAL A 167 -4.69 -12.52 -25.42
N ALA A 168 -5.32 -12.17 -24.28
CA ALA A 168 -5.60 -13.12 -23.19
C ALA A 168 -6.53 -14.27 -23.64
N VAL A 169 -7.57 -13.97 -24.43
CA VAL A 169 -8.45 -14.97 -25.00
C VAL A 169 -7.68 -15.86 -25.99
N GLY A 170 -6.82 -15.26 -26.82
CA GLY A 170 -5.94 -16.00 -27.73
C GLY A 170 -4.94 -16.92 -27.02
N VAL A 171 -4.35 -16.48 -25.90
CA VAL A 171 -3.48 -17.31 -25.04
C VAL A 171 -4.27 -18.47 -24.43
N SER A 172 -5.48 -18.20 -23.94
CA SER A 172 -6.37 -19.24 -23.39
C SER A 172 -6.69 -20.30 -24.45
N TRP A 173 -7.06 -19.86 -25.65
CA TRP A 173 -7.34 -20.74 -26.78
C TRP A 173 -6.10 -21.54 -27.21
N GLY A 174 -4.95 -20.87 -27.37
CA GLY A 174 -3.70 -21.52 -27.75
C GLY A 174 -3.21 -22.55 -26.73
N THR A 175 -3.44 -22.31 -25.43
CA THR A 175 -3.15 -23.29 -24.37
C THR A 175 -4.07 -24.50 -24.51
N ALA A 176 -5.37 -24.27 -24.67
CA ALA A 176 -6.37 -25.35 -24.84
C ALA A 176 -6.17 -26.15 -26.14
N SER A 177 -5.68 -25.53 -27.21
CA SER A 177 -5.45 -26.19 -28.50
C SER A 177 -4.08 -26.89 -28.61
N GLY A 178 -3.30 -26.98 -27.52
CA GLY A 178 -1.96 -27.59 -27.54
C GLY A 178 -0.90 -26.78 -28.29
N LEU A 179 -1.15 -25.50 -28.58
CA LEU A 179 -0.19 -24.65 -29.31
C LEU A 179 1.08 -24.40 -28.48
N GLY A 180 0.97 -24.46 -27.14
CA GLY A 180 2.09 -24.38 -26.21
C GLY A 180 2.97 -25.63 -26.15
N THR A 181 2.45 -26.81 -26.53
CA THR A 181 3.22 -28.07 -26.57
C THR A 181 3.95 -28.24 -27.91
N ALA A 182 3.43 -27.66 -29.00
CA ALA A 182 4.05 -27.67 -30.33
C ALA A 182 5.41 -26.92 -30.39
N ALA A 183 5.72 -26.08 -29.39
CA ALA A 183 6.98 -25.35 -29.29
C ALA A 183 8.16 -26.19 -28.76
N GLY A 184 7.93 -27.46 -28.38
CA GLY A 184 8.94 -28.53 -28.38
C GLY A 184 10.24 -28.30 -27.59
N ALA A 185 10.26 -27.46 -26.56
CA ALA A 185 11.44 -27.25 -25.72
C ALA A 185 11.08 -27.39 -24.24
N ASP A 186 11.43 -28.53 -23.63
CA ASP A 186 11.48 -28.61 -22.18
C ASP A 186 12.53 -27.60 -21.68
N LEU A 187 12.07 -26.55 -20.99
CA LEU A 187 12.96 -25.62 -20.32
C LEU A 187 13.57 -26.36 -19.11
N GLY A 188 14.70 -27.01 -19.36
CA GLY A 188 15.38 -27.88 -18.41
C GLY A 188 15.70 -27.19 -17.07
N ALA A 189 14.98 -27.62 -16.03
CA ALA A 189 15.44 -27.97 -14.68
C ALA A 189 14.20 -28.10 -13.77
N GLY A 190 13.30 -29.05 -14.10
CA GLY A 190 12.17 -29.46 -13.26
C GLY A 190 11.07 -28.42 -13.02
N SER A 191 9.98 -28.52 -13.79
CA SER A 191 8.57 -28.19 -13.41
C SER A 191 7.79 -27.10 -14.17
N LEU A 192 8.29 -26.52 -15.27
CA LEU A 192 7.45 -25.62 -16.10
C LEU A 192 7.54 -26.01 -17.58
N SER A 193 6.46 -26.56 -18.12
CA SER A 193 6.36 -26.75 -19.56
C SER A 193 6.24 -25.39 -20.27
N VAL A 194 6.63 -25.29 -21.55
CA VAL A 194 6.40 -24.07 -22.35
C VAL A 194 4.91 -23.75 -22.41
N ALA A 195 4.04 -24.76 -22.37
CA ALA A 195 2.60 -24.58 -22.27
C ALA A 195 2.19 -23.89 -20.95
N ASP A 196 2.77 -24.29 -19.81
CA ASP A 196 2.50 -23.65 -18.51
C ASP A 196 3.00 -22.22 -18.47
N ALA A 197 4.19 -21.96 -19.03
CA ALA A 197 4.74 -20.62 -19.14
C ALA A 197 3.89 -19.72 -20.05
N PHE A 198 3.39 -20.26 -21.17
CA PHE A 198 2.50 -19.56 -22.08
C PHE A 198 1.15 -19.24 -21.44
N GLY A 199 0.50 -20.22 -20.81
CA GLY A 199 -0.75 -20.01 -20.07
C GLY A 199 -0.60 -19.02 -18.92
N SER A 200 0.55 -19.02 -18.24
CA SER A 200 0.87 -18.08 -17.15
C SER A 200 0.85 -16.61 -17.58
N LEU A 201 0.97 -16.30 -18.88
CA LEU A 201 0.83 -14.92 -19.38
C LEU A 201 -0.54 -14.32 -19.03
N ASN A 202 -1.59 -15.14 -18.91
CA ASN A 202 -2.92 -14.68 -18.53
C ASN A 202 -2.97 -14.04 -17.15
N TYR A 203 -2.06 -14.36 -16.22
CA TYR A 203 -1.95 -13.61 -14.97
C TYR A 203 -1.68 -12.13 -15.23
N VAL A 204 -0.78 -11.80 -16.16
CA VAL A 204 -0.48 -10.39 -16.46
C VAL A 204 -1.54 -9.79 -17.37
N LEU A 205 -2.04 -10.55 -18.34
CA LEU A 205 -2.98 -10.04 -19.33
C LEU A 205 -4.37 -9.78 -18.73
N VAL A 206 -5.00 -10.77 -18.08
CA VAL A 206 -6.35 -10.64 -17.54
C VAL A 206 -6.41 -9.60 -16.42
N TRP A 207 -5.51 -9.70 -15.43
CA TRP A 207 -5.43 -8.69 -14.36
C TRP A 207 -4.97 -7.33 -14.89
N GLY A 208 -4.15 -7.32 -15.94
CA GLY A 208 -3.74 -6.12 -16.65
C GLY A 208 -4.88 -5.41 -17.38
N VAL A 209 -5.85 -6.13 -17.95
CA VAL A 209 -7.08 -5.54 -18.49
C VAL A 209 -7.80 -4.75 -17.40
N VAL A 210 -8.03 -5.38 -16.24
CA VAL A 210 -8.74 -4.74 -15.13
C VAL A 210 -7.96 -3.53 -14.58
N TYR A 211 -6.64 -3.66 -14.50
CA TYR A 211 -5.74 -2.57 -14.12
C TYR A 211 -5.83 -1.38 -15.09
N GLN A 212 -5.85 -1.64 -16.40
CA GLN A 212 -6.01 -0.65 -17.46
C GLN A 212 -7.40 -0.01 -17.46
N LEU A 213 -8.46 -0.76 -17.14
CA LEU A 213 -9.79 -0.19 -16.90
C LEU A 213 -9.76 0.81 -15.73
N GLY A 214 -8.87 0.62 -14.75
CA GLY A 214 -8.59 1.59 -13.69
C GLY A 214 -8.01 2.90 -14.22
N PHE A 215 -7.11 2.84 -15.22
CA PHE A 215 -6.59 4.05 -15.90
C PHE A 215 -7.69 4.75 -16.69
N CYS A 216 -8.50 3.98 -17.43
CA CYS A 216 -9.64 4.50 -18.20
C CYS A 216 -10.69 5.16 -17.30
N TRP A 217 -10.92 4.60 -16.11
CA TRP A 217 -11.82 5.19 -15.13
C TRP A 217 -11.27 6.52 -14.60
N ARG A 218 -9.99 6.58 -14.25
CA ARG A 218 -9.32 7.80 -13.77
C ARG A 218 -9.36 8.92 -14.80
N ASP A 219 -9.06 8.59 -16.05
CA ASP A 219 -9.01 9.55 -17.15
C ASP A 219 -10.40 9.84 -17.75
N ARG A 220 -11.47 9.44 -17.04
CA ARG A 220 -12.88 9.65 -17.39
C ARG A 220 -13.32 9.06 -18.73
N LEU A 221 -12.55 8.14 -19.32
CA LEU A 221 -12.92 7.39 -20.52
C LEU A 221 -14.10 6.43 -20.28
N LEU A 222 -14.23 5.92 -19.05
CA LEU A 222 -15.37 5.10 -18.62
C LEU A 222 -16.40 5.86 -17.77
N GLY A 223 -15.96 6.93 -17.09
CA GLY A 223 -16.82 7.72 -16.18
C GLY A 223 -17.61 8.84 -16.84
N GLY A 224 -17.25 9.26 -18.07
CA GLY A 224 -17.93 10.35 -18.77
C GLY A 224 -19.24 9.95 -19.46
N ARG A 225 -19.58 8.65 -19.48
CA ARG A 225 -20.76 8.12 -20.17
C ARG A 225 -21.63 7.34 -19.17
N PRO A 226 -22.88 7.76 -18.91
CA PRO A 226 -23.73 7.11 -17.90
C PRO A 226 -24.05 5.65 -18.22
N TRP A 227 -24.04 5.27 -19.50
CA TRP A 227 -24.31 3.91 -19.96
C TRP A 227 -23.12 2.96 -19.84
N ALA A 228 -21.89 3.46 -19.71
CA ALA A 228 -20.69 2.62 -19.79
C ALA A 228 -20.64 1.56 -18.68
N GLY A 229 -21.01 1.92 -17.45
CA GLY A 229 -21.12 0.97 -16.34
C GLY A 229 -22.11 -0.15 -16.64
N GLY A 230 -23.30 0.20 -17.13
CA GLY A 230 -24.34 -0.77 -17.52
C GLY A 230 -23.93 -1.69 -18.65
N ALA A 231 -23.27 -1.15 -19.69
CA ALA A 231 -22.77 -1.95 -20.81
C ALA A 231 -21.69 -2.95 -20.38
N LEU A 232 -20.80 -2.58 -19.45
CA LEU A 232 -19.80 -3.51 -18.90
C LEU A 232 -20.47 -4.61 -18.08
N VAL A 233 -21.47 -4.29 -17.25
CA VAL A 233 -22.24 -5.28 -16.48
C VAL A 233 -22.94 -6.26 -17.40
N LEU A 234 -23.70 -5.75 -18.37
CA LEU A 234 -24.49 -6.59 -19.28
C LEU A 234 -23.58 -7.41 -20.20
N GLY A 235 -22.56 -6.78 -20.79
CA GLY A 235 -21.63 -7.46 -21.70
C GLY A 235 -20.76 -8.49 -20.99
N GLY A 236 -20.16 -8.12 -19.86
CA GLY A 236 -19.33 -9.04 -19.06
C GLY A 236 -20.16 -10.18 -18.44
N GLY A 237 -21.34 -9.86 -17.92
CA GLY A 237 -22.28 -10.84 -17.36
C GLY A 237 -22.82 -11.81 -18.40
N ALA A 238 -23.24 -11.32 -19.58
CA ALA A 238 -23.70 -12.18 -20.67
C ALA A 238 -22.58 -13.07 -21.23
N ALA A 239 -21.36 -12.51 -21.42
CA ALA A 239 -20.21 -13.29 -21.85
C ALA A 239 -19.82 -14.36 -20.82
N PHE A 240 -19.83 -14.03 -19.53
CA PHE A 240 -19.59 -15.01 -18.47
C PHE A 240 -20.66 -16.12 -18.47
N ALA A 241 -21.94 -15.75 -18.53
CA ALA A 241 -23.04 -16.70 -18.58
C ALA A 241 -22.96 -17.61 -19.81
N ALA A 242 -22.55 -17.08 -20.97
CA ALA A 242 -22.33 -17.89 -22.17
C ALA A 242 -21.15 -18.86 -22.01
N LEU A 243 -20.01 -18.40 -21.48
CA LEU A 243 -18.81 -19.22 -21.28
C LEU A 243 -18.98 -20.32 -20.23
N VAL A 244 -19.81 -20.08 -19.22
CA VAL A 244 -20.15 -21.08 -18.19
C VAL A 244 -21.28 -21.99 -18.66
N GLY A 245 -22.32 -21.43 -19.29
CA GLY A 245 -23.51 -22.17 -19.71
C GLY A 245 -23.27 -23.08 -20.92
N ALA A 246 -22.49 -22.62 -21.91
CA ALA A 246 -22.08 -23.44 -23.05
C ALA A 246 -20.84 -24.29 -22.74
N GLY A 247 -20.16 -24.02 -21.61
CA GLY A 247 -18.86 -24.60 -21.28
C GLY A 247 -17.70 -23.97 -22.08
N PRO A 248 -16.44 -24.38 -21.81
CA PRO A 248 -16.03 -25.43 -20.89
C PRO A 248 -15.78 -24.96 -19.45
N PHE A 249 -16.04 -23.68 -19.13
CA PHE A 249 -15.61 -23.10 -17.86
C PHE A 249 -16.59 -23.41 -16.72
N PRO A 250 -16.08 -23.74 -15.51
CA PRO A 250 -16.93 -23.90 -14.33
C PRO A 250 -17.46 -22.54 -13.87
N VAL A 251 -18.51 -22.56 -13.03
CA VAL A 251 -19.01 -21.35 -12.39
C VAL A 251 -18.04 -20.79 -11.33
N SER A 252 -17.24 -21.66 -10.72
CA SER A 252 -16.31 -21.26 -9.66
C SER A 252 -15.25 -20.31 -10.20
N LEU A 253 -15.11 -19.17 -9.54
CA LEU A 253 -14.06 -18.18 -9.81
C LEU A 253 -12.83 -18.37 -8.91
N ILE A 254 -12.74 -19.47 -8.17
CA ILE A 254 -11.53 -19.91 -7.47
C ILE A 254 -11.24 -21.36 -7.85
N LEU A 255 -10.01 -21.82 -7.59
CA LEU A 255 -9.61 -23.19 -7.85
C LEU A 255 -10.50 -24.16 -7.06
N VAL A 256 -11.01 -25.18 -7.75
CA VAL A 256 -11.71 -26.32 -7.14
C VAL A 256 -11.02 -27.60 -7.60
N THR A 257 -10.69 -28.49 -6.67
CA THR A 257 -10.05 -29.78 -7.02
C THR A 257 -10.93 -30.56 -8.00
N GLY A 258 -10.33 -31.06 -9.09
CA GLY A 258 -11.02 -31.86 -10.11
C GLY A 258 -11.70 -31.04 -11.22
N GLN A 259 -11.58 -29.71 -11.21
CA GLN A 259 -12.05 -28.86 -12.32
C GLN A 259 -10.89 -28.47 -13.25
N ASP A 260 -10.92 -28.99 -14.47
CA ASP A 260 -10.04 -28.59 -15.57
C ASP A 260 -10.90 -28.35 -16.83
N PRO A 261 -10.98 -27.10 -17.36
CA PRO A 261 -10.19 -25.92 -17.01
C PRO A 261 -10.64 -25.19 -15.71
N SER A 262 -9.68 -24.58 -15.01
CA SER A 262 -9.93 -23.65 -13.89
C SER A 262 -10.04 -22.20 -14.35
N ASN A 263 -10.83 -21.39 -13.65
CA ASN A 263 -10.92 -19.95 -13.93
C ASN A 263 -9.80 -19.10 -13.31
N THR A 264 -8.98 -19.64 -12.41
CA THR A 264 -8.05 -18.84 -11.58
C THR A 264 -6.59 -19.15 -11.82
N ASN A 265 -6.26 -20.37 -12.23
CA ASN A 265 -4.88 -20.83 -12.37
C ASN A 265 -4.64 -21.47 -13.74
N PRO A 266 -4.32 -20.67 -14.78
CA PRO A 266 -4.29 -19.20 -14.82
C PRO A 266 -5.70 -18.58 -15.04
N PRO A 267 -5.85 -17.24 -14.93
CA PRO A 267 -7.13 -16.58 -15.18
C PRO A 267 -7.69 -16.87 -16.58
N SER A 268 -8.93 -17.35 -16.64
CA SER A 268 -9.58 -17.75 -17.89
C SER A 268 -10.29 -16.59 -18.61
N ALA A 269 -10.81 -16.88 -19.81
CA ALA A 269 -11.74 -15.99 -20.51
C ALA A 269 -13.02 -15.71 -19.71
N ALA A 270 -13.52 -16.70 -18.95
CA ALA A 270 -14.67 -16.51 -18.07
C ALA A 270 -14.33 -15.57 -16.90
N MET A 271 -13.16 -15.72 -16.27
CA MET A 271 -12.67 -14.78 -15.25
C MET A 271 -12.55 -13.36 -15.80
N LEU A 272 -12.03 -13.20 -17.02
CA LEU A 272 -11.95 -11.90 -17.70
C LEU A 272 -13.35 -11.29 -17.90
N ALA A 273 -14.30 -12.06 -18.43
CA ALA A 273 -15.68 -11.61 -18.65
C ALA A 273 -16.35 -11.17 -17.34
N TRP A 274 -16.24 -11.99 -16.29
CA TRP A 274 -16.75 -11.65 -14.96
C TRP A 274 -16.10 -10.38 -14.41
N SER A 275 -14.78 -10.25 -14.54
CA SER A 275 -14.02 -9.09 -14.07
C SER A 275 -14.50 -7.80 -14.75
N VAL A 276 -14.77 -7.83 -16.05
CA VAL A 276 -15.33 -6.69 -16.80
C VAL A 276 -16.71 -6.32 -16.26
N GLY A 277 -17.58 -7.32 -16.02
CA GLY A 277 -18.90 -7.10 -15.40
C GLY A 277 -18.79 -6.48 -14.01
N GLN A 278 -17.89 -6.98 -13.17
CA GLN A 278 -17.67 -6.50 -11.82
C GLN A 278 -17.10 -5.07 -11.78
N VAL A 279 -16.24 -4.70 -12.75
CA VAL A 279 -15.82 -3.30 -12.95
C VAL A 279 -17.04 -2.42 -13.25
N GLY A 280 -17.93 -2.87 -14.14
CA GLY A 280 -19.19 -2.17 -14.43
C GLY A 280 -20.02 -1.93 -13.17
N LEU A 281 -20.20 -2.96 -12.32
CA LEU A 281 -20.91 -2.84 -11.04
C LEU A 281 -20.24 -1.81 -10.12
N ALA A 282 -18.91 -1.82 -10.03
CA ALA A 282 -18.17 -0.84 -9.23
C ALA A 282 -18.32 0.59 -9.75
N LEU A 283 -18.42 0.80 -11.07
CA LEU A 283 -18.67 2.12 -11.64
C LEU A 283 -20.09 2.61 -11.33
N LEU A 284 -21.09 1.73 -11.43
CA LEU A 284 -22.48 2.04 -11.11
C LEU A 284 -22.68 2.32 -9.61
N ALA A 285 -21.96 1.62 -8.73
CA ALA A 285 -22.02 1.82 -7.29
C ALA A 285 -21.29 3.10 -6.82
N ALA A 286 -20.33 3.60 -7.61
CA ALA A 286 -19.44 4.70 -7.20
C ALA A 286 -20.17 5.95 -6.69
N PRO A 287 -21.24 6.47 -7.33
CA PRO A 287 -21.93 7.68 -6.85
C PRO A 287 -22.66 7.47 -5.52
N ALA A 288 -23.24 6.29 -5.29
CA ALA A 288 -23.92 5.98 -4.03
C ALA A 288 -22.92 5.79 -2.88
N VAL A 289 -21.82 5.07 -3.15
CA VAL A 289 -20.79 4.83 -2.14
C VAL A 289 -20.03 6.11 -1.81
N ARG A 290 -19.75 7.00 -2.77
CA ARG A 290 -19.12 8.30 -2.50
C ARG A 290 -19.95 9.16 -1.54
N ARG A 291 -21.27 9.25 -1.76
CA ARG A 291 -22.21 9.93 -0.83
C ARG A 291 -22.18 9.31 0.56
N TRP A 292 -22.04 7.98 0.65
CA TRP A 292 -21.93 7.31 1.94
C TRP A 292 -20.59 7.61 2.65
N LEU A 293 -19.50 7.74 1.89
CA LEU A 293 -18.15 8.07 2.38
C LEU A 293 -17.95 9.54 2.76
N GLU A 294 -18.90 10.41 2.47
CA GLU A 294 -18.94 11.78 3.01
C GLU A 294 -19.18 11.77 4.53
N ARG A 295 -19.80 10.69 5.06
CA ARG A 295 -19.98 10.51 6.50
C ARG A 295 -18.65 10.24 7.19
N GLU A 296 -18.24 11.16 8.06
CA GLU A 296 -16.94 11.13 8.76
C GLU A 296 -16.69 9.82 9.53
N ARG A 297 -17.73 9.21 10.11
CA ARG A 297 -17.62 7.90 10.80
C ARG A 297 -17.22 6.78 9.83
N VAL A 298 -17.82 6.76 8.64
CA VAL A 298 -17.55 5.75 7.61
C VAL A 298 -16.14 5.94 7.06
N TRP A 299 -15.79 7.18 6.73
CA TRP A 299 -14.46 7.50 6.22
C TRP A 299 -13.35 7.15 7.20
N ARG A 300 -13.51 7.47 8.50
CA ARG A 300 -12.54 7.06 9.53
C ARG A 300 -12.40 5.55 9.63
N GLY A 301 -13.48 4.79 9.45
CA GLY A 301 -13.44 3.32 9.40
C GLY A 301 -12.59 2.82 8.23
N VAL A 302 -12.87 3.34 7.02
CA VAL A 302 -12.13 3.01 5.79
C VAL A 302 -10.66 3.41 5.89
N GLY A 303 -10.36 4.58 6.44
CA GLY A 303 -8.99 5.06 6.63
C GLY A 303 -8.17 4.13 7.55
N ARG A 304 -8.75 3.67 8.66
CA ARG A 304 -8.12 2.71 9.58
C ARG A 304 -7.88 1.36 8.89
N LEU A 305 -8.88 0.82 8.21
CA LEU A 305 -8.75 -0.43 7.47
C LEU A 305 -7.71 -0.32 6.34
N GLY A 306 -7.68 0.82 5.65
CA GLY A 306 -6.68 1.11 4.62
C GLY A 306 -5.25 1.15 5.17
N GLY A 307 -5.06 1.70 6.37
CA GLY A 307 -3.76 1.71 7.07
C GLY A 307 -3.28 0.31 7.46
N LEU A 308 -4.20 -0.55 7.92
CA LEU A 308 -3.90 -1.93 8.34
C LEU A 308 -3.99 -2.94 7.18
N SER A 309 -4.28 -2.50 5.97
CA SER A 309 -4.59 -3.36 4.80
C SER A 309 -3.51 -4.42 4.55
N MET A 310 -2.24 -4.04 4.58
CA MET A 310 -1.13 -4.98 4.34
C MET A 310 -0.98 -5.98 5.50
N THR A 311 -1.13 -5.54 6.74
CA THR A 311 -1.05 -6.42 7.92
C THR A 311 -2.20 -7.43 7.94
N LEU A 312 -3.43 -6.97 7.74
CA LEU A 312 -4.60 -7.85 7.67
C LEU A 312 -4.41 -8.90 6.56
N TYR A 313 -3.96 -8.46 5.39
CA TYR A 313 -3.68 -9.36 4.27
C TYR A 313 -2.60 -10.41 4.59
N LEU A 314 -1.47 -10.03 5.19
CA LEU A 314 -0.39 -10.98 5.46
C LEU A 314 -0.75 -11.97 6.58
N TRP A 315 -1.38 -11.47 7.65
CA TRP A 315 -1.49 -12.23 8.90
C TRP A 315 -2.83 -12.93 9.13
N HIS A 316 -3.84 -12.76 8.26
CA HIS A 316 -5.18 -13.33 8.51
C HIS A 316 -5.24 -14.86 8.55
N MET A 317 -4.30 -15.59 7.96
CA MET A 317 -4.27 -17.07 8.06
C MET A 317 -3.68 -17.55 9.40
N LEU A 318 -2.88 -16.74 10.09
CA LEU A 318 -2.32 -17.10 11.38
C LEU A 318 -3.39 -17.40 12.45
N PRO A 319 -4.46 -16.58 12.63
CA PRO A 319 -5.57 -16.90 13.51
C PRO A 319 -6.17 -18.29 13.27
N VAL A 320 -6.31 -18.70 12.00
CA VAL A 320 -6.86 -20.01 11.66
C VAL A 320 -5.98 -21.11 12.23
N LEU A 321 -4.65 -20.99 12.07
CA LEU A 321 -3.69 -21.96 12.60
C LEU A 321 -3.67 -21.99 14.13
N VAL A 322 -3.70 -20.83 14.78
CA VAL A 322 -3.74 -20.72 16.25
C VAL A 322 -5.00 -21.37 16.81
N VAL A 323 -6.17 -21.08 16.23
CA VAL A 323 -7.45 -21.64 16.67
C VAL A 323 -7.54 -23.13 16.34
N ALA A 324 -7.03 -23.56 15.17
CA ALA A 324 -6.92 -24.98 14.84
C ALA A 324 -6.11 -25.73 15.90
N ALA A 325 -4.92 -25.21 16.25
CA ALA A 325 -4.07 -25.80 17.26
C ALA A 325 -4.72 -25.81 18.66
N ALA A 326 -5.39 -24.72 19.05
CA ALA A 326 -5.97 -24.57 20.39
C ALA A 326 -7.27 -25.38 20.60
N PHE A 327 -8.11 -25.53 19.59
CA PHE A 327 -9.45 -26.13 19.75
C PHE A 327 -9.59 -27.49 19.06
N TYR A 328 -8.97 -27.68 17.89
CA TYR A 328 -9.14 -28.92 17.13
C TYR A 328 -8.15 -30.01 17.55
N LEU A 329 -6.89 -29.67 17.90
CA LEU A 329 -5.94 -30.67 18.41
C LEU A 329 -6.39 -31.29 19.74
N PRO A 330 -6.84 -30.51 20.76
CA PRO A 330 -7.30 -31.07 22.02
C PRO A 330 -8.72 -31.67 21.93
N GLY A 331 -9.37 -31.59 20.76
CA GLY A 331 -10.71 -32.15 20.53
C GLY A 331 -11.87 -31.37 21.17
N LEU A 332 -11.62 -30.11 21.56
CA LEU A 332 -12.61 -29.21 22.17
C LEU A 332 -13.58 -28.60 21.15
N ALA A 333 -13.23 -28.62 19.86
CA ALA A 333 -14.07 -28.07 18.81
C ALA A 333 -15.33 -28.93 18.57
N PRO A 334 -16.52 -28.30 18.47
CA PRO A 334 -17.74 -28.95 18.01
C PRO A 334 -17.54 -29.61 16.64
N ARG A 335 -18.20 -30.75 16.42
CA ARG A 335 -18.08 -31.56 15.20
C ARG A 335 -19.39 -31.66 14.42
N PRO A 336 -19.99 -30.54 13.99
CA PRO A 336 -21.17 -30.61 13.13
C PRO A 336 -20.80 -31.27 11.80
N ALA A 337 -21.76 -31.97 11.19
CA ALA A 337 -21.58 -32.52 9.86
C ALA A 337 -21.23 -31.40 8.87
N PHE A 338 -20.20 -31.60 8.05
CA PHE A 338 -19.68 -30.58 7.15
C PHE A 338 -20.75 -30.13 6.15
N GLY A 339 -20.96 -28.81 6.01
CA GLY A 339 -22.01 -28.25 5.14
C GLY A 339 -23.43 -28.25 5.72
N SER A 340 -23.66 -28.84 6.90
CA SER A 340 -24.97 -28.80 7.57
C SER A 340 -25.36 -27.40 8.07
N ALA A 341 -26.64 -27.18 8.38
CA ALA A 341 -27.11 -25.94 9.00
C ALA A 341 -26.38 -25.62 10.31
N ALA A 342 -26.06 -26.64 11.11
CA ALA A 342 -25.28 -26.48 12.33
C ALA A 342 -23.85 -26.00 12.04
N TRP A 343 -23.22 -26.51 10.98
CA TRP A 343 -21.88 -26.06 10.56
C TRP A 343 -21.90 -24.60 10.11
N TRP A 344 -22.93 -24.17 9.37
CA TRP A 344 -23.10 -22.76 8.98
C TRP A 344 -23.35 -21.85 10.18
N ALA A 345 -24.16 -22.27 11.15
CA ALA A 345 -24.35 -21.54 12.40
C ALA A 345 -23.02 -21.35 13.15
N TRP A 346 -22.16 -22.37 13.16
CA TRP A 346 -20.82 -22.32 13.75
C TRP A 346 -19.84 -21.38 13.03
N ARG A 347 -20.12 -20.96 11.79
CA ARG A 347 -19.27 -19.98 11.10
C ARG A 347 -19.31 -18.60 11.74
N VAL A 348 -20.42 -18.20 12.35
CA VAL A 348 -20.50 -16.91 13.06
C VAL A 348 -19.53 -16.84 14.25
N PRO A 349 -19.58 -17.74 15.25
CA PRO A 349 -18.62 -17.73 16.35
C PRO A 349 -17.18 -17.98 15.87
N TRP A 350 -16.98 -18.80 14.84
CA TRP A 350 -15.67 -18.97 14.20
C TRP A 350 -15.08 -17.64 13.71
N LEU A 351 -15.84 -16.85 12.94
CA LEU A 351 -15.42 -15.54 12.45
C LEU A 351 -15.14 -14.55 13.60
N VAL A 352 -15.93 -14.59 14.67
CA VAL A 352 -15.74 -13.74 15.85
C VAL A 352 -14.43 -14.07 16.57
N VAL A 353 -14.17 -15.36 16.82
CA VAL A 353 -12.93 -15.82 17.48
C VAL A 353 -11.71 -15.48 16.64
N LEU A 354 -11.75 -15.75 15.33
CA LEU A 354 -10.66 -15.39 14.42
C LEU A 354 -10.44 -13.88 14.36
N GLY A 355 -11.52 -13.09 14.36
CA GLY A 355 -11.47 -11.63 14.43
C GLY A 355 -10.79 -11.14 15.71
N ALA A 356 -11.12 -11.73 16.85
CA ALA A 356 -10.50 -11.38 18.14
C ALA A 356 -9.00 -11.73 18.16
N VAL A 357 -8.63 -12.92 17.68
CA VAL A 357 -7.23 -13.34 17.57
C VAL A 357 -6.46 -12.44 16.60
N LEU A 358 -7.04 -12.12 15.44
CA LEU A 358 -6.41 -11.21 14.47
C LEU A 358 -6.22 -9.81 15.06
N ALA A 359 -7.20 -9.29 15.81
CA ALA A 359 -7.05 -8.01 16.49
C ALA A 359 -5.92 -8.05 17.53
N GLY A 360 -5.78 -9.15 18.27
CA GLY A 360 -4.64 -9.38 19.16
C GLY A 360 -3.30 -9.40 18.42
N VAL A 361 -3.22 -10.13 17.31
CA VAL A 361 -2.03 -10.20 16.43
C VAL A 361 -1.67 -8.82 15.90
N VAL A 362 -2.63 -8.07 15.35
CA VAL A 362 -2.39 -6.70 14.85
C VAL A 362 -1.87 -5.80 15.97
N ARG A 363 -2.44 -5.88 17.19
CA ARG A 363 -1.92 -5.11 18.33
C ARG A 363 -0.50 -5.49 18.71
N ALA A 364 -0.17 -6.77 18.72
CA ALA A 364 1.19 -7.27 18.99
C ALA A 364 2.19 -6.83 17.91
N LEU A 365 1.74 -6.66 16.66
CA LEU A 365 2.57 -6.23 15.54
C LEU A 365 2.74 -4.72 15.42
N MET A 366 2.00 -3.90 16.17
CA MET A 366 2.12 -2.43 16.10
C MET A 366 3.56 -1.89 16.24
N PRO A 367 4.42 -2.40 17.15
CA PRO A 367 5.81 -1.94 17.23
C PRO A 367 6.59 -2.24 15.94
N LEU A 368 6.38 -3.43 15.37
CA LEU A 368 7.00 -3.82 14.10
C LEU A 368 6.46 -2.96 12.95
N GLU A 369 5.16 -2.68 12.89
CA GLU A 369 4.59 -1.81 11.87
C GLU A 369 5.17 -0.38 11.92
N ARG A 370 5.34 0.17 13.13
CA ARG A 370 5.98 1.49 13.32
C ARG A 370 7.43 1.47 12.85
N LEU A 371 8.17 0.40 13.18
CA LEU A 371 9.53 0.20 12.69
C LEU A 371 9.57 0.14 11.16
N LEU A 372 8.73 -0.69 10.54
CA LEU A 372 8.68 -0.85 9.08
C LEU A 372 8.26 0.46 8.39
N ALA A 373 7.35 1.23 8.97
CA ALA A 373 6.98 2.55 8.45
C ALA A 373 8.16 3.54 8.50
N SER A 374 8.94 3.52 9.58
CA SER A 374 10.14 4.35 9.70
C SER A 374 11.23 3.94 8.69
N LEU A 375 11.41 2.64 8.49
CA LEU A 375 12.35 2.08 7.53
C LEU A 375 11.93 2.36 6.10
N ASP A 376 10.64 2.23 5.77
CA ASP A 376 10.11 2.58 4.45
C ASP A 376 10.42 4.03 4.07
N GLY A 377 10.32 4.98 5.02
CA GLY A 377 10.75 6.36 4.80
C GLY A 377 12.24 6.51 4.43
N ARG A 378 13.11 5.73 5.08
CA ARG A 378 14.58 5.78 4.90
C ARG A 378 15.09 4.99 3.70
N LEU A 379 14.43 3.88 3.37
CA LEU A 379 14.89 2.91 2.36
C LEU A 379 14.29 3.16 0.97
N ARG A 380 13.31 4.06 0.86
CA ARG A 380 12.67 4.40 -0.41
C ARG A 380 13.69 5.02 -1.38
N PRO A 381 13.88 4.43 -2.57
CA PRO A 381 14.79 4.98 -3.58
C PRO A 381 14.41 6.40 -3.99
N ASP A 382 15.38 7.20 -4.43
CA ASP A 382 15.07 8.51 -5.04
C ASP A 382 14.06 8.35 -6.19
N VAL A 383 13.10 9.26 -6.28
CA VAL A 383 12.14 9.32 -7.38
C VAL A 383 12.85 9.65 -8.68
N ARG A 384 14.01 10.33 -8.63
CA ARG A 384 14.83 10.69 -9.80
C ARG A 384 15.89 9.64 -10.15
N LEU A 385 15.98 8.52 -9.42
CA LEU A 385 17.01 7.50 -9.57
C LEU A 385 17.24 7.09 -11.04
N ARG A 386 18.48 7.22 -11.53
CA ARG A 386 18.95 6.71 -12.82
C ARG A 386 20.45 6.33 -12.70
N PRO A 387 20.90 5.14 -13.17
CA PRO A 387 20.12 4.04 -13.74
C PRO A 387 19.47 3.12 -12.68
N GLY A 388 18.40 2.43 -13.07
CA GLY A 388 17.58 1.59 -12.19
C GLY A 388 17.96 0.12 -12.12
N LEU A 389 19.17 -0.28 -12.54
CA LEU A 389 19.52 -1.70 -12.73
C LEU A 389 19.28 -2.53 -11.46
N ARG A 390 19.65 -2.00 -10.29
CA ARG A 390 19.42 -2.68 -8.99
C ARG A 390 17.94 -2.89 -8.70
N VAL A 391 17.07 -1.93 -9.01
CA VAL A 391 15.62 -2.07 -8.84
C VAL A 391 15.10 -3.19 -9.74
N TRP A 392 15.49 -3.20 -11.01
CA TRP A 392 15.04 -4.22 -11.97
C TRP A 392 15.58 -5.61 -11.66
N ALA A 393 16.87 -5.73 -11.32
CA ALA A 393 17.47 -6.98 -10.87
C ALA A 393 16.82 -7.49 -9.58
N GLY A 394 16.51 -6.57 -8.65
CA GLY A 394 15.82 -6.90 -7.41
C GLY A 394 14.41 -7.44 -7.64
N LEU A 395 13.66 -6.82 -8.57
CA LEU A 395 12.35 -7.32 -8.99
C LEU A 395 12.45 -8.67 -9.71
N ALA A 396 13.45 -8.86 -10.57
CA ALA A 396 13.69 -10.11 -11.28
C ALA A 396 13.99 -11.28 -10.33
N ALA A 397 14.57 -11.02 -9.15
CA ALA A 397 14.77 -12.03 -8.11
C ALA A 397 13.54 -12.20 -7.20
N ALA A 398 12.90 -11.10 -6.80
CA ALA A 398 11.78 -11.13 -5.84
C ALA A 398 10.49 -11.71 -6.44
N VAL A 399 10.15 -11.37 -7.68
CA VAL A 399 8.89 -11.81 -8.31
C VAL A 399 8.81 -13.34 -8.45
N PRO A 400 9.82 -14.04 -9.00
CA PRO A 400 9.81 -15.51 -9.06
C PRO A 400 9.79 -16.16 -7.68
N SER A 401 10.48 -15.58 -6.70
CA SER A 401 10.50 -16.09 -5.32
C SER A 401 9.12 -16.01 -4.66
N LEU A 402 8.40 -14.89 -4.86
CA LEU A 402 7.02 -14.74 -4.39
C LEU A 402 6.06 -15.68 -5.12
N ALA A 403 6.23 -15.85 -6.43
CA ALA A 403 5.45 -16.82 -7.22
C ALA A 403 5.70 -18.26 -6.75
N TYR A 404 6.94 -18.60 -6.43
CA TYR A 404 7.29 -19.91 -5.87
C TYR A 404 6.59 -20.15 -4.53
N PHE A 405 6.68 -19.20 -3.58
CA PHE A 405 6.01 -19.33 -2.29
C PHE A 405 4.49 -19.43 -2.44
N ALA A 406 3.90 -18.66 -3.35
CA ALA A 406 2.46 -18.72 -3.62
C ALA A 406 2.01 -20.09 -4.13
N GLY A 407 2.80 -20.75 -4.98
CA GLY A 407 2.46 -22.05 -5.56
C GLY A 407 2.80 -23.24 -4.66
N HIS A 408 3.94 -23.20 -3.98
CA HIS A 408 4.53 -24.38 -3.30
C HIS A 408 4.54 -24.27 -1.76
N GLY A 409 4.22 -23.10 -1.20
CA GLY A 409 4.37 -22.85 0.23
C GLY A 409 5.80 -22.50 0.63
N PHE A 410 5.99 -22.20 1.93
CA PHE A 410 7.31 -21.92 2.50
C PHE A 410 8.17 -23.16 2.71
N ALA A 411 7.54 -24.32 2.94
CA ALA A 411 8.21 -25.56 3.31
C ALA A 411 7.66 -26.78 2.53
N PRO A 412 7.74 -26.81 1.18
CA PRO A 412 7.26 -27.96 0.42
C PRO A 412 7.96 -29.25 0.87
N GLY A 413 7.17 -30.29 1.16
CA GLY A 413 7.67 -31.55 1.73
C GLY A 413 8.32 -31.42 3.13
N GLY A 414 8.03 -30.33 3.86
CA GLY A 414 8.58 -30.03 5.18
C GLY A 414 10.01 -29.49 5.16
N ARG A 415 10.52 -29.06 4.00
CA ARG A 415 11.86 -28.46 3.87
C ARG A 415 11.77 -27.03 3.36
N LEU A 416 12.51 -26.12 3.99
CA LEU A 416 12.58 -24.73 3.57
C LEU A 416 13.27 -24.62 2.19
N SER A 417 12.67 -23.88 1.27
CA SER A 417 13.25 -23.64 -0.06
C SER A 417 14.30 -22.52 -0.01
N LEU A 418 15.56 -22.89 0.25
CA LEU A 418 16.66 -21.93 0.30
C LEU A 418 16.77 -21.03 -0.95
N PRO A 419 16.60 -21.53 -2.20
CA PRO A 419 16.65 -20.66 -3.38
C PRO A 419 15.60 -19.56 -3.37
N ALA A 420 14.36 -19.87 -2.99
CA ALA A 420 13.27 -18.89 -2.91
C ALA A 420 13.49 -17.89 -1.75
N VAL A 421 13.99 -18.36 -0.60
CA VAL A 421 14.35 -17.47 0.52
C VAL A 421 15.44 -16.49 0.10
N LEU A 422 16.53 -17.00 -0.49
CA LEU A 422 17.65 -16.18 -0.94
C LEU A 422 17.24 -15.23 -2.06
N GLY A 423 16.43 -15.68 -3.02
CA GLY A 423 15.93 -14.83 -4.10
C GLY A 423 15.07 -13.67 -3.59
N LEU A 424 14.18 -13.90 -2.61
CA LEU A 424 13.41 -12.83 -1.98
C LEU A 424 14.29 -11.88 -1.17
N ALA A 425 15.25 -12.42 -0.40
CA ALA A 425 16.15 -11.63 0.44
C ALA A 425 17.07 -10.74 -0.42
N VAL A 426 17.75 -11.32 -1.41
CA VAL A 426 18.60 -10.60 -2.37
C VAL A 426 17.77 -9.62 -3.18
N GLY A 427 16.60 -10.02 -3.67
CA GLY A 427 15.71 -9.16 -4.42
C GLY A 427 15.30 -7.92 -3.63
N THR A 428 14.90 -8.10 -2.37
CA THR A 428 14.54 -7.01 -1.46
C THR A 428 15.75 -6.13 -1.16
N ALA A 429 16.91 -6.73 -0.88
CA ALA A 429 18.15 -6.00 -0.60
C ALA A 429 18.59 -5.13 -1.78
N LEU A 430 18.50 -5.62 -3.02
CA LEU A 430 18.85 -4.86 -4.22
C LEU A 430 17.94 -3.63 -4.43
N VAL A 431 16.62 -3.80 -4.22
CA VAL A 431 15.68 -2.68 -4.33
C VAL A 431 15.96 -1.63 -3.24
N VAL A 432 16.20 -2.05 -2.00
CA VAL A 432 16.49 -1.18 -0.85
C VAL A 432 17.84 -0.48 -1.00
N ALA A 433 18.87 -1.19 -1.46
CA ALA A 433 20.23 -0.67 -1.67
C ALA A 433 20.33 0.28 -2.88
N SER A 434 19.23 0.55 -3.57
CA SER A 434 19.15 1.61 -4.58
C SER A 434 19.17 3.02 -3.98
N GLY A 435 19.12 3.12 -2.65
CA GLY A 435 19.53 4.28 -1.85
C GLY A 435 18.50 5.42 -1.80
N PRO A 436 18.26 6.04 -0.64
CA PRO A 436 17.56 7.32 -0.58
C PRO A 436 18.38 8.37 -1.33
N GLY A 437 17.73 9.16 -2.17
CA GLY A 437 18.39 10.26 -2.87
C GLY A 437 19.04 11.20 -1.86
N ARG A 438 20.29 11.59 -2.11
CA ARG A 438 20.84 12.79 -1.46
C ARG A 438 19.93 13.94 -1.89
N GLY A 439 19.20 14.52 -0.94
CA GLY A 439 18.45 15.74 -1.19
C GLY A 439 19.40 16.83 -1.72
N PRO A 440 18.91 17.81 -2.48
CA PRO A 440 19.71 18.96 -2.88
C PRO A 440 20.08 19.74 -1.62
N GLY A 441 21.26 19.48 -1.07
CA GLY A 441 21.70 20.03 0.20
C GLY A 441 23.20 19.86 0.43
N GLY A 442 24.00 19.94 -0.63
CA GLY A 442 25.46 19.78 -0.49
C GLY A 442 26.30 20.13 -1.72
N GLU A 443 25.76 20.91 -2.68
CA GLU A 443 26.57 21.52 -3.74
C GLU A 443 26.55 23.04 -3.53
N GLN A 444 27.30 23.51 -2.54
CA GLN A 444 27.94 24.82 -2.67
C GLN A 444 29.15 24.61 -3.58
N GLY A 445 28.91 24.65 -4.88
CA GLY A 445 29.98 24.92 -5.85
C GLY A 445 30.39 26.39 -5.69
N PRO A 446 31.69 26.70 -5.51
CA PRO A 446 32.12 28.08 -5.37
C PRO A 446 32.18 28.71 -6.77
N ASP A 447 31.31 29.67 -7.05
CA ASP A 447 31.52 30.58 -8.17
C ASP A 447 31.46 32.04 -7.70
N THR A 448 32.68 32.56 -7.49
CA THR A 448 33.22 33.90 -7.80
C THR A 448 32.52 35.17 -7.31
N ALA A 449 33.19 35.91 -6.40
CA ALA A 449 33.33 37.37 -6.49
C ALA A 449 34.51 37.91 -5.65
N ARG A 450 35.37 38.68 -6.32
CA ARG A 450 36.45 39.53 -5.78
C ARG A 450 35.93 40.49 -4.70
N ALA A 451 36.62 40.53 -3.56
CA ALA A 451 36.91 41.77 -2.82
C ALA A 451 38.19 41.57 -2.00
N ALA A 452 39.09 42.54 -2.08
CA ALA A 452 40.36 42.58 -1.38
C ALA A 452 40.16 42.94 0.11
N ASP A 453 40.91 42.31 1.01
CA ASP A 453 41.84 42.94 1.98
C ASP A 453 42.33 41.93 3.05
N GLY A 454 43.56 42.11 3.53
CA GLY A 454 43.95 41.88 4.93
C GLY A 454 44.18 40.45 5.48
N ARG A 455 45.43 39.98 5.38
CA ARG A 455 46.29 39.31 6.39
C ARG A 455 45.73 38.36 7.50
N ASP A 456 46.51 37.29 7.67
CA ASP A 456 46.86 36.50 8.87
C ASP A 456 46.12 35.20 9.26
N CYS A 457 46.86 34.10 9.02
CA CYS A 457 47.18 32.93 9.86
C CYS A 457 46.16 32.34 10.87
N GLY A 458 45.87 31.04 10.71
CA GLY A 458 45.95 30.09 11.85
C GLY A 458 44.77 29.13 12.09
N ARG A 459 44.95 27.87 11.63
CA ARG A 459 44.79 26.60 12.38
C ARG A 459 43.39 26.09 12.84
N ALA A 460 43.22 24.80 12.54
CA ALA A 460 42.52 23.71 13.28
C ALA A 460 41.00 23.52 13.17
N ALA A 461 40.63 22.35 12.62
CA ALA A 461 39.39 21.62 12.89
C ALA A 461 39.49 20.86 14.23
N PRO A 462 38.34 20.62 14.90
CA PRO A 462 37.76 19.27 15.01
C PRO A 462 36.24 19.32 14.70
N GLY A 463 35.48 18.28 14.35
CA GLY A 463 35.56 16.86 14.68
C GLY A 463 34.36 16.48 15.58
N GLY A 464 33.37 15.74 15.05
CA GLY A 464 32.22 15.16 15.78
C GLY A 464 31.05 16.14 15.98
N GLY A 465 29.76 15.83 15.83
CA GLY A 465 29.02 14.57 15.77
C GLY A 465 27.87 14.63 16.80
N ALA A 466 26.60 14.69 16.37
CA ALA A 466 25.38 14.32 17.12
C ALA A 466 24.15 14.61 16.22
N VAL A 467 23.24 13.67 15.91
CA VAL A 467 22.22 13.00 16.75
C VAL A 467 21.15 13.97 17.26
N ALA A 468 19.95 13.87 16.69
CA ALA A 468 18.76 14.58 17.15
C ALA A 468 17.90 13.65 18.04
N VAL A 469 17.66 14.07 19.29
CA VAL A 469 16.60 13.56 20.17
C VAL A 469 15.87 14.76 20.77
N ALA A 470 14.55 14.70 20.80
CA ALA A 470 13.65 15.73 21.27
C ALA A 470 13.69 15.89 22.80
N GLY A 471 13.65 17.16 23.24
CA GLY A 471 13.42 17.54 24.63
C GLY A 471 14.69 17.82 25.45
N ALA A 472 15.25 19.03 25.32
CA ALA A 472 16.11 19.63 26.33
C ALA A 472 16.19 21.15 26.13
N ARG A 473 16.24 21.89 27.25
CA ARG A 473 16.67 23.29 27.33
C ARG A 473 18.11 23.41 26.79
N GLU A 474 18.41 24.48 26.05
CA GLU A 474 19.80 24.79 25.67
C GLU A 474 19.98 26.32 25.62
N GLU A 475 20.94 26.83 26.41
CA GLU A 475 21.49 28.18 26.30
C GLU A 475 22.30 28.27 25.00
N VAL A 476 21.98 29.25 24.15
CA VAL A 476 22.72 29.47 22.90
C VAL A 476 23.68 30.65 23.10
N GLY A 477 24.98 30.36 23.14
CA GLY A 477 26.04 31.35 23.10
C GLY A 477 26.01 32.16 21.80
N GLY A 478 26.31 33.46 21.91
CA GLY A 478 26.03 34.48 20.89
C GLY A 478 26.47 34.18 19.46
N GLY A 479 25.53 34.39 18.53
CA GLY A 479 25.74 34.35 17.08
C GLY A 479 24.53 34.93 16.33
N VAL A 480 24.80 35.67 15.25
CA VAL A 480 23.79 36.36 14.41
C VAL A 480 22.91 35.34 13.67
N VAL A 481 21.60 35.40 13.86
CA VAL A 481 20.62 34.58 13.12
C VAL A 481 19.93 35.44 12.06
N THR A 482 20.15 35.14 10.79
CA THR A 482 19.36 35.66 9.66
C THR A 482 18.34 34.60 9.24
N ALA A 483 17.06 34.85 9.49
CA ALA A 483 15.97 33.98 9.04
C ALA A 483 15.29 34.61 7.82
N SER A 484 15.38 33.95 6.66
CA SER A 484 14.66 34.32 5.43
C SER A 484 13.75 33.15 5.03
N ASP A 485 12.49 33.43 4.66
CA ASP A 485 11.50 32.47 4.14
C ASP A 485 11.14 31.27 5.06
N ALA A 486 10.86 31.53 6.34
CA ALA A 486 10.20 30.55 7.20
C ALA A 486 8.70 30.46 6.87
N ARG A 487 8.28 29.41 6.16
CA ARG A 487 6.86 29.13 5.85
C ARG A 487 6.32 28.10 6.84
N VAL A 488 5.53 28.55 7.82
CA VAL A 488 4.79 27.67 8.75
C VAL A 488 3.34 27.59 8.29
N GLN A 489 2.84 26.38 8.04
CA GLN A 489 1.45 26.12 7.66
C GLN A 489 0.89 25.08 8.65
N PRO A 490 0.16 25.50 9.71
CA PRO A 490 -0.52 24.58 10.60
C PRO A 490 -1.67 23.92 9.84
N GLY A 491 -1.72 22.58 9.81
CA GLY A 491 -2.80 21.84 9.19
C GLY A 491 -4.08 21.87 10.03
N ASP A 492 -5.23 21.81 9.35
CA ASP A 492 -6.59 21.84 9.90
C ASP A 492 -6.77 20.92 11.12
N GLY A 493 -6.65 21.49 12.32
CA GLY A 493 -6.89 20.84 13.60
C GLY A 493 -6.75 21.84 14.73
N ALA A 494 -7.79 21.95 15.58
CA ALA A 494 -7.75 22.78 16.77
C ALA A 494 -6.59 22.33 17.69
N GLY A 495 -5.58 23.18 17.86
CA GLY A 495 -4.41 22.92 18.70
C GLY A 495 -4.03 24.18 19.46
N ALA A 496 -4.10 24.12 20.78
CA ALA A 496 -3.63 25.17 21.67
C ALA A 496 -2.09 25.16 21.69
N ALA A 497 -1.46 26.28 21.36
CA ALA A 497 -0.05 26.52 21.60
C ALA A 497 0.08 27.30 22.91
N ALA A 498 0.64 26.68 23.95
CA ALA A 498 0.90 27.31 25.23
C ALA A 498 2.40 27.20 25.56
N GLY A 499 3.00 28.32 25.97
CA GLY A 499 4.28 28.35 26.66
C GLY A 499 5.53 28.24 25.78
N THR A 500 5.84 29.31 25.04
CA THR A 500 7.22 29.56 24.56
C THR A 500 7.75 30.79 25.28
N ARG A 501 8.69 30.57 26.20
CA ARG A 501 9.47 31.62 26.87
C ARG A 501 10.78 31.75 26.10
N ALA A 502 11.05 32.90 25.50
CA ALA A 502 12.32 33.22 24.87
C ALA A 502 12.95 34.38 25.65
N GLU A 503 14.07 34.12 26.32
CA GLU A 503 14.95 35.18 26.84
C GLU A 503 16.00 35.45 25.76
N LEU A 504 16.00 36.66 25.22
CA LEU A 504 16.92 37.08 24.16
C LEU A 504 18.11 37.79 24.82
N GLY A 505 19.31 37.24 24.66
CA GLY A 505 20.56 37.94 24.99
C GLY A 505 20.86 39.06 24.00
N GLU A 506 21.71 39.99 24.40
CA GLU A 506 22.09 41.22 23.67
C GLU A 506 22.47 40.96 22.21
N GLY A 507 21.58 41.29 21.27
CA GLY A 507 21.82 41.16 19.84
C GLY A 507 20.67 41.71 18.99
N SER A 508 20.99 42.46 17.94
CA SER A 508 20.03 43.07 17.02
C SER A 508 19.40 42.05 16.06
N VAL A 509 18.07 42.01 15.97
CA VAL A 509 17.31 41.19 15.01
C VAL A 509 16.76 42.07 13.88
N ALA A 510 17.08 41.73 12.63
CA ALA A 510 16.45 42.31 11.44
C ALA A 510 15.57 41.26 10.77
N ALA A 511 14.25 41.49 10.74
CA ALA A 511 13.27 40.61 10.09
C ALA A 511 12.63 41.34 8.91
N SER A 512 12.64 40.73 7.73
CA SER A 512 11.94 41.23 6.54
C SER A 512 11.06 40.13 5.94
N GLY A 513 9.77 40.41 5.73
CA GLY A 513 8.90 39.59 4.87
C GLY A 513 8.15 38.42 5.53
N ALA A 514 7.81 38.49 6.81
CA ALA A 514 6.87 37.52 7.40
C ALA A 514 5.44 37.77 6.87
N ARG A 515 4.82 36.75 6.27
CA ARG A 515 3.42 36.75 5.82
C ARG A 515 2.68 35.64 6.56
N GLU A 516 1.69 35.99 7.35
CA GLU A 516 0.82 35.07 8.09
C GLU A 516 -0.61 35.23 7.56
N GLU A 517 -1.13 34.22 6.86
CA GLU A 517 -2.55 34.16 6.47
C GLU A 517 -3.27 33.26 7.49
N LEU A 518 -4.03 33.88 8.40
CA LEU A 518 -4.93 33.19 9.31
C LEU A 518 -6.28 32.97 8.60
N GLY A 519 -6.71 31.72 8.45
CA GLY A 519 -8.01 31.38 7.87
C GLY A 519 -9.19 31.73 8.80
N ASP A 520 -10.41 31.76 8.24
CA ASP A 520 -11.69 32.26 8.81
C ASP A 520 -12.25 31.53 10.06
N GLY A 521 -11.41 31.19 11.05
CA GLY A 521 -11.83 30.61 12.33
C GLY A 521 -11.53 31.53 13.52
N PRO A 522 -12.37 31.56 14.58
CA PRO A 522 -12.11 32.41 15.73
C PRO A 522 -10.87 31.94 16.50
N VAL A 523 -9.87 32.81 16.63
CA VAL A 523 -8.63 32.59 17.39
C VAL A 523 -8.76 33.28 18.76
N THR A 524 -8.47 32.55 19.84
CA THR A 524 -8.31 33.12 21.18
C THR A 524 -6.82 33.11 21.52
N ALA A 525 -6.21 34.29 21.62
CA ALA A 525 -4.82 34.46 22.03
C ALA A 525 -4.78 35.02 23.45
N ALA A 526 -4.01 34.39 24.34
CA ALA A 526 -3.74 34.87 25.69
C ALA A 526 -2.23 34.79 25.98
N ASP A 527 -1.71 35.84 26.62
CA ASP A 527 -0.37 35.96 27.22
C ASP A 527 0.85 35.84 26.28
N ALA A 528 1.07 36.87 25.47
CA ALA A 528 2.40 37.21 24.99
C ALA A 528 2.97 38.35 25.85
N ARG A 529 3.99 38.06 26.67
CA ARG A 529 4.83 39.09 27.29
C ARG A 529 6.15 39.15 26.52
N ALA A 530 6.49 40.34 26.04
CA ALA A 530 7.83 40.64 25.53
C ALA A 530 8.40 41.77 26.41
N GLU A 531 9.49 41.50 27.12
CA GLU A 531 10.32 42.54 27.73
C GLU A 531 11.56 42.70 26.86
N PRO A 532 11.72 43.82 26.15
CA PRO A 532 12.94 44.11 25.43
C PRO A 532 14.03 44.55 26.41
N GLY A 533 15.18 43.87 26.40
CA GLY A 533 16.44 44.48 26.87
C GLY A 533 16.88 45.60 25.89
N GLU A 534 17.90 46.38 26.26
CA GLU A 534 18.38 47.65 25.65
C GLU A 534 18.85 47.61 24.17
N GLY A 535 18.18 46.86 23.29
CA GLY A 535 18.50 46.74 21.86
C GLY A 535 17.40 47.30 20.94
N SER A 536 17.80 48.00 19.88
CA SER A 536 16.89 48.56 18.88
C SER A 536 16.28 47.50 17.96
N VAL A 537 14.96 47.53 17.77
CA VAL A 537 14.22 46.71 16.80
C VAL A 537 13.82 47.57 15.59
N ALA A 538 14.22 47.17 14.38
CA ALA A 538 13.77 47.79 13.12
C ALA A 538 12.93 46.77 12.33
N ALA A 539 11.61 47.00 12.26
CA ALA A 539 10.69 46.22 11.46
C ALA A 539 10.19 47.06 10.27
N SER A 540 10.31 46.55 9.04
CA SER A 540 9.75 47.19 7.84
C SER A 540 8.88 46.22 7.07
N GLY A 541 7.62 46.59 6.80
CA GLY A 541 6.75 45.90 5.83
C GLY A 541 5.79 44.85 6.38
N ALA A 542 5.25 45.02 7.59
CA ALA A 542 4.09 44.23 8.02
C ALA A 542 2.81 44.75 7.34
N ARG A 543 2.08 43.88 6.63
CA ARG A 543 0.70 44.12 6.18
C ARG A 543 -0.18 43.07 6.84
N GLU A 544 -1.23 43.53 7.51
CA GLU A 544 -2.24 42.71 8.18
C GLU A 544 -3.56 42.95 7.44
N GLU A 545 -4.12 41.92 6.79
CA GLU A 545 -5.49 41.96 6.27
C GLU A 545 -6.40 41.26 7.28
N LEU A 546 -7.35 42.02 7.86
CA LEU A 546 -8.32 41.54 8.83
C LEU A 546 -9.61 41.13 8.13
N GLY A 547 -10.03 39.88 8.31
CA GLY A 547 -11.41 39.42 8.04
C GLY A 547 -12.36 39.68 9.22
N ASP A 548 -13.67 39.74 8.94
CA ASP A 548 -14.78 40.25 9.78
C ASP A 548 -15.10 39.48 11.11
N GLY A 549 -14.09 39.13 11.93
CA GLY A 549 -14.27 38.41 13.20
C GLY A 549 -14.12 39.29 14.46
N ALA A 550 -15.11 39.28 15.35
CA ALA A 550 -15.09 40.04 16.61
C ALA A 550 -14.03 39.52 17.61
N LEU A 551 -13.21 40.43 18.17
CA LEU A 551 -12.18 40.12 19.17
C LEU A 551 -12.58 40.64 20.56
N ALA A 552 -12.54 39.76 21.57
CA ALA A 552 -12.67 40.14 22.98
C ALA A 552 -11.30 40.08 23.67
N ALA A 553 -10.73 41.23 24.03
CA ALA A 553 -9.42 41.32 24.68
C ALA A 553 -9.55 41.69 26.17
N ALA A 554 -8.86 40.95 27.05
CA ALA A 554 -8.72 41.25 28.46
C ALA A 554 -7.30 41.79 28.76
N ARG A 555 -7.22 43.12 29.02
CA ARG A 555 -6.16 43.92 29.68
C ARG A 555 -4.69 43.44 29.66
N ALA A 556 -3.79 44.34 29.22
CA ALA A 556 -2.40 44.42 29.69
C ALA A 556 -2.03 45.88 30.02
N GLN A 557 -1.31 46.09 31.12
CA GLN A 557 -0.84 47.39 31.64
C GLN A 557 0.56 47.72 31.08
N ALA A 558 0.83 49.00 30.82
CA ALA A 558 2.17 49.53 30.57
C ALA A 558 2.57 50.44 31.74
N GLY A 559 3.72 50.18 32.37
CA GLY A 559 4.42 51.11 33.26
C GLY A 559 5.48 51.89 32.47
N PRO A 560 5.83 53.12 32.86
CA PRO A 560 6.69 54.01 32.08
C PRO A 560 8.16 53.63 32.27
N ASP A 561 8.98 53.75 31.23
CA ASP A 561 10.14 54.64 31.22
C ASP A 561 10.91 54.58 29.88
N ASP A 562 11.14 55.78 29.33
CA ASP A 562 12.04 56.24 28.27
C ASP A 562 12.42 55.34 27.08
N GLY A 563 11.77 55.58 25.94
CA GLY A 563 12.27 55.19 24.62
C GLY A 563 11.31 55.57 23.48
N SER A 564 11.70 56.54 22.65
CA SER A 564 10.85 57.11 21.59
C SER A 564 10.52 56.12 20.46
N VAL A 565 9.23 55.93 20.16
CA VAL A 565 8.75 55.21 18.97
C VAL A 565 8.43 56.21 17.86
N THR A 566 9.17 56.18 16.75
CA THR A 566 8.80 56.89 15.50
C THR A 566 8.06 55.94 14.56
N ALA A 567 6.74 56.11 14.42
CA ALA A 567 5.94 55.45 13.40
C ALA A 567 5.94 56.29 12.10
N VAL A 568 6.34 55.69 10.97
CA VAL A 568 6.22 56.30 9.64
C VAL A 568 5.27 55.46 8.78
N GLY A 569 4.10 56.03 8.47
CA GLY A 569 3.33 55.77 7.25
C GLY A 569 2.41 54.55 7.22
N ALA A 570 1.16 54.72 7.67
CA ALA A 570 0.04 53.88 7.27
C ALA A 570 -0.62 54.46 6.00
N GLY A 571 -0.89 53.63 5.00
CA GLY A 571 -1.78 53.92 3.87
C GLY A 571 -2.68 52.70 3.63
N PRO A 572 -4.00 52.86 3.46
CA PRO A 572 -4.92 51.73 3.36
C PRO A 572 -4.84 51.09 1.98
N GLY A 573 -5.02 49.78 1.92
CA GLY A 573 -5.03 48.98 0.70
C GLY A 573 -4.79 47.53 1.04
#